data_AF-A0A845SV74-F1
#
_entry.id   AF-A0A845SV74-F1
#
_cell.length_a   1.000
_cell.length_b   1.000
_cell.length_c   1.000
_cell.angle_alpha   90.00
_cell.angle_beta   90.00
_cell.angle_gamma   90.00
#
_symmetry.space_group_name_H-M   'P 1'
#
loop_
_entity.id
_entity.type
_entity.pdbx_description
1 polymer ?
#
loop_
_entity_poly.entity_id
_entity_poly.type
_entity_poly.pdbx_seq_one_letter_code
_entity_poly.pdbx_strand_id
1 'polypeptide(L)'
;MYLLRLSQPQLSAFLPYIPSYLHPFLLTGECRTIGCVTRDGLLCAAAVVEPPFPSEEDWRLSWFFVDGQARGQGAGSLLLAGAQKLAAEGGAKTLRIRFTLPFAQSDAFEDFLHRRGFYTIGMTAVTYRSTVGEVRRSAYLPRLERMAGNGLQILPLAALTDAQAGLIDEAMNTLNNPLSGLLLDEATLLDVSVAAFHGETLAGCLLMREEGGELELSDCITVRRDLGVMAAMASRALTLALPGFPEEQPMRITAINSTSEGLVRHFISSISTAMEREKTMLCHFPKTAEILPQEASQYV
;
A
#
# COMPACT_ATOMS: atom_id res chain seq x y z
N MET A 1 -5.97 -23.57 20.72
CA MET A 1 -5.52 -23.42 19.33
C MET A 1 -4.04 -23.69 19.30
N TYR A 2 -3.55 -24.27 18.22
CA TYR A 2 -2.15 -24.68 18.09
C TYR A 2 -1.59 -24.15 16.77
N LEU A 3 -0.30 -23.80 16.77
CA LEU A 3 0.43 -23.46 15.55
C LEU A 3 1.00 -24.74 14.93
N LEU A 4 0.98 -24.81 13.61
CA LEU A 4 1.68 -25.83 12.85
C LEU A 4 2.35 -25.20 11.63
N ARG A 5 3.37 -25.88 11.13
CA ARG A 5 3.86 -25.63 9.77
C ARG A 5 2.92 -26.32 8.79
N LEU A 6 2.43 -25.62 7.78
CA LEU A 6 1.48 -26.20 6.83
C LEU A 6 2.19 -27.16 5.87
N SER A 7 1.68 -28.38 5.79
CA SER A 7 2.04 -29.32 4.71
C SER A 7 1.43 -28.87 3.38
N GLN A 8 1.97 -29.35 2.27
CA GLN A 8 1.48 -29.02 0.93
C GLN A 8 -0.02 -29.34 0.73
N PRO A 9 -0.56 -30.48 1.20
CA PRO A 9 -2.00 -30.75 1.12
C PRO A 9 -2.87 -29.76 1.92
N GLN A 10 -2.40 -29.33 3.10
CA GLN A 10 -3.13 -28.33 3.90
C GLN A 10 -3.09 -26.95 3.26
N LEU A 11 -1.98 -26.61 2.60
CA LEU A 11 -1.84 -25.37 1.86
C LEU A 11 -2.79 -25.30 0.66
N SER A 12 -3.05 -26.43 -0.01
CA SER A 12 -4.00 -26.50 -1.13
C SER A 12 -5.40 -26.02 -0.76
N ALA A 13 -5.84 -26.21 0.48
CA ALA A 13 -7.13 -25.70 0.97
C ALA A 13 -7.19 -24.16 1.03
N PHE A 14 -6.03 -23.50 1.14
CA PHE A 14 -5.93 -22.05 1.19
C PHE A 14 -5.51 -21.40 -0.14
N LEU A 15 -5.04 -22.17 -1.13
CA LEU A 15 -4.63 -21.62 -2.43
C LEU A 15 -5.66 -20.66 -3.06
N PRO A 16 -6.99 -20.91 -2.99
CA PRO A 16 -7.97 -19.96 -3.53
C PRO A 16 -7.99 -18.58 -2.85
N TYR A 17 -7.49 -18.49 -1.61
CA TYR A 17 -7.46 -17.26 -0.81
C TYR A 17 -6.08 -16.60 -0.76
N ILE A 18 -5.04 -17.31 -1.20
CA ILE A 18 -3.67 -16.80 -1.29
C ILE A 18 -3.48 -16.12 -2.64
N PRO A 19 -2.90 -14.91 -2.70
CA PRO A 19 -2.57 -14.24 -3.95
C PRO A 19 -1.80 -15.14 -4.91
N SER A 20 -2.24 -15.22 -6.16
CA SER A 20 -1.69 -16.13 -7.17
C SER A 20 -0.20 -15.94 -7.42
N TYR A 21 0.32 -14.72 -7.28
CA TYR A 21 1.74 -14.43 -7.43
C TYR A 21 2.62 -15.17 -6.39
N LEU A 22 2.06 -15.58 -5.25
CA LEU A 22 2.78 -16.36 -4.23
C LEU A 22 2.81 -17.87 -4.55
N HIS A 23 1.92 -18.36 -5.40
CA HIS A 23 1.75 -19.80 -5.64
C HIS A 23 3.03 -20.49 -6.13
N PRO A 24 3.82 -19.94 -7.07
CA PRO A 24 5.08 -20.57 -7.49
C PRO A 24 6.08 -20.75 -6.34
N PHE A 25 6.26 -19.72 -5.52
CA PHE A 25 7.21 -19.71 -4.39
C PHE A 25 6.80 -20.63 -3.25
N LEU A 26 5.50 -20.86 -3.09
CA LEU A 26 4.95 -21.82 -2.15
C LEU A 26 5.25 -23.27 -2.57
N LEU A 27 5.23 -23.53 -3.88
CA LEU A 27 5.50 -24.86 -4.43
C LEU A 27 7.00 -25.19 -4.47
N THR A 28 7.87 -24.20 -4.63
CA THR A 28 9.33 -24.38 -4.57
C THR A 28 9.89 -24.41 -3.14
N GLY A 29 9.07 -24.07 -2.15
CA GLY A 29 9.49 -24.01 -0.75
C GLY A 29 10.39 -22.81 -0.43
N GLU A 30 10.41 -21.80 -1.29
CA GLU A 30 11.08 -20.52 -1.03
C GLU A 30 10.32 -19.69 0.01
N CYS A 31 8.99 -19.82 0.02
CA CYS A 31 8.15 -19.30 1.09
C CYS A 31 8.04 -20.28 2.27
N ARG A 32 7.68 -19.74 3.44
CA ARG A 32 7.35 -20.51 4.64
C ARG A 32 5.89 -20.26 4.99
N THR A 33 5.18 -21.33 5.35
CA THR A 33 3.75 -21.29 5.66
C THR A 33 3.51 -21.74 7.08
N ILE A 34 2.73 -20.97 7.81
CA ILE A 34 2.30 -21.28 9.16
C ILE A 34 0.78 -21.29 9.21
N GLY A 35 0.22 -22.20 10.00
CA GLY A 35 -1.20 -22.38 10.18
C GLY A 35 -1.59 -22.41 11.64
N CYS A 36 -2.85 -22.09 11.93
CA CYS A 36 -3.45 -22.25 13.23
C CYS A 36 -4.63 -23.19 13.15
N VAL A 37 -4.66 -24.20 14.02
CA VAL A 37 -5.78 -25.13 14.15
C VAL A 37 -6.52 -24.93 15.47
N THR A 38 -7.84 -25.12 15.42
CA THR A 38 -8.71 -25.24 16.58
C THR A 38 -8.38 -26.50 17.38
N ARG A 39 -8.96 -26.64 18.59
CA ARG A 39 -8.75 -27.84 19.42
C ARG A 39 -9.29 -29.11 18.75
N ASP A 40 -10.33 -28.96 17.92
CA ASP A 40 -10.94 -30.04 17.17
C ASP A 40 -10.20 -30.36 15.85
N GLY A 41 -9.02 -29.77 15.65
CA GLY A 41 -8.15 -30.04 14.50
C GLY A 41 -8.51 -29.27 13.22
N LEU A 42 -9.52 -28.41 13.25
CA LEU A 42 -9.90 -27.61 12.08
C LEU A 42 -8.95 -26.44 11.89
N LEU A 43 -8.41 -26.32 10.69
CA LEU A 43 -7.53 -25.23 10.27
C LEU A 43 -8.34 -23.93 10.12
N CYS A 44 -8.00 -22.92 10.91
CA CYS A 44 -8.80 -21.69 11.05
C CYS A 44 -8.06 -20.39 10.76
N ALA A 45 -6.74 -20.46 10.55
CA ALA A 45 -5.96 -19.30 10.14
C ALA A 45 -4.67 -19.77 9.46
N ALA A 46 -4.11 -18.95 8.57
CA ALA A 46 -2.82 -19.21 7.95
C ALA A 46 -2.09 -17.92 7.56
N ALA A 47 -0.78 -18.04 7.40
CA ALA A 47 0.07 -16.95 6.93
C ALA A 47 1.23 -17.46 6.07
N VAL A 48 1.67 -16.61 5.14
CA VAL A 48 2.86 -16.82 4.30
C VAL A 48 3.93 -15.84 4.71
N VAL A 49 5.11 -16.37 5.03
CA VAL A 49 6.30 -15.61 5.40
C VAL A 49 7.39 -15.86 4.35
N GLU A 50 7.90 -14.79 3.77
CA GLU A 50 8.99 -14.79 2.80
C GLU A 50 10.31 -14.41 3.45
N PRO A 51 11.41 -15.10 3.11
CA PRO A 51 12.75 -14.59 3.38
C PRO A 51 13.01 -13.30 2.58
N PRO A 52 14.06 -12.53 2.93
CA PRO A 52 14.38 -11.30 2.24
C PRO A 52 14.80 -11.64 0.81
N PHE A 53 14.52 -10.74 -0.14
CA PHE A 53 15.27 -10.75 -1.38
C PHE A 53 16.74 -10.40 -1.11
N PRO A 54 17.68 -10.77 -1.99
CA PRO A 54 19.11 -10.48 -1.78
C PRO A 54 19.44 -9.00 -1.53
N SER A 55 18.59 -8.08 -1.96
CA SER A 55 18.72 -6.63 -1.77
C SER A 55 18.01 -6.07 -0.53
N GLU A 56 17.32 -6.92 0.24
CA GLU A 56 16.53 -6.52 1.40
C GLU A 56 17.05 -7.18 2.68
N GLU A 57 16.90 -6.51 3.82
CA GLU A 57 17.26 -7.07 5.14
C GLU A 57 16.06 -7.71 5.86
N ASP A 58 14.83 -7.34 5.48
CA ASP A 58 13.61 -7.70 6.19
C ASP A 58 12.98 -8.98 5.64
N TRP A 59 12.61 -9.91 6.53
CA TRP A 59 11.63 -10.93 6.18
C TRP A 59 10.25 -10.29 6.02
N ARG A 60 9.40 -10.88 5.18
CA ARG A 60 8.08 -10.33 4.85
C ARG A 60 6.96 -11.28 5.25
N LEU A 61 5.92 -10.74 5.89
CA LEU A 61 4.63 -11.38 6.06
C LEU A 61 3.75 -10.98 4.87
N SER A 62 3.81 -11.79 3.80
CA SER A 62 3.20 -11.46 2.50
C SER A 62 1.72 -11.81 2.41
N TRP A 63 1.24 -12.69 3.28
CA TRP A 63 -0.18 -13.00 3.38
C TRP A 63 -0.55 -13.42 4.80
N PHE A 64 -1.71 -12.98 5.26
CA PHE A 64 -2.21 -13.22 6.60
C PHE A 64 -3.73 -13.35 6.57
N PHE A 65 -4.25 -14.49 7.02
CA PHE A 65 -5.67 -14.79 7.01
C PHE A 65 -6.13 -15.43 8.32
N VAL A 66 -7.27 -14.97 8.82
CA VAL A 66 -7.97 -15.55 9.97
C VAL A 66 -9.43 -15.71 9.61
N ASP A 67 -9.93 -16.93 9.70
CA ASP A 67 -11.34 -17.25 9.50
C ASP A 67 -12.24 -16.41 10.41
N GLY A 68 -13.38 -15.96 9.89
CA GLY A 68 -14.31 -15.08 10.60
C GLY A 68 -14.74 -15.62 11.96
N GLN A 69 -14.97 -16.93 12.07
CA GLN A 69 -15.39 -17.58 13.32
C GLN A 69 -14.26 -17.66 14.34
N ALA A 70 -13.00 -17.67 13.90
CA ALA A 70 -11.82 -17.72 14.77
C ALA A 70 -11.30 -16.34 15.20
N ARG A 71 -11.86 -15.24 14.66
CA ARG A 71 -11.51 -13.87 15.06
C ARG A 71 -11.88 -13.64 16.52
N GLY A 72 -11.04 -12.87 17.23
CA GLY A 72 -11.21 -12.62 18.67
C GLY A 72 -10.83 -13.79 19.59
N GLN A 73 -10.52 -14.98 19.05
CA GLN A 73 -10.16 -16.15 19.85
C GLN A 73 -8.64 -16.32 20.07
N GLY A 74 -7.82 -15.46 19.46
CA GLY A 74 -6.36 -15.50 19.58
C GLY A 74 -5.61 -16.12 18.40
N ALA A 75 -6.31 -16.64 17.37
CA ALA A 75 -5.69 -17.28 16.19
C ALA A 75 -4.66 -16.37 15.50
N GLY A 76 -5.05 -15.10 15.24
CA GLY A 76 -4.15 -14.14 14.62
C GLY A 76 -2.94 -13.79 15.48
N SER A 77 -3.09 -13.79 16.80
CA SER A 77 -1.97 -13.52 17.73
C SER A 77 -0.95 -14.65 17.70
N LEU A 78 -1.43 -15.90 17.68
CA LEU A 78 -0.59 -17.07 17.51
C LEU A 78 0.14 -17.02 16.16
N LEU A 79 -0.57 -16.76 15.06
CA LEU A 79 0.07 -16.66 13.73
C LEU A 79 1.18 -15.61 13.70
N LEU A 80 0.95 -14.40 14.23
CA LEU A 80 1.98 -13.36 14.25
C LEU A 80 3.20 -13.80 15.08
N ALA A 81 2.99 -14.38 16.26
CA ALA A 81 4.09 -14.89 17.08
C ALA A 81 4.89 -15.99 16.35
N GLY A 82 4.19 -16.90 15.65
CA GLY A 82 4.81 -17.92 14.81
C GLY A 82 5.63 -17.32 13.65
N ALA A 83 5.11 -16.29 12.99
CA ALA A 83 5.81 -15.60 11.90
C ALA A 83 7.06 -14.87 12.40
N GLN A 84 6.96 -14.17 13.52
CA GLN A 84 8.08 -13.49 14.17
C GLN A 84 9.17 -14.49 14.57
N LYS A 85 8.79 -15.61 15.20
CA LYS A 85 9.72 -16.67 15.58
C LYS A 85 10.43 -17.26 14.36
N LEU A 86 9.68 -17.61 13.32
CA LEU A 86 10.22 -18.19 12.09
C LEU A 86 11.22 -17.25 11.40
N ALA A 87 10.91 -15.96 11.31
CA ALA A 87 11.82 -14.97 10.75
C ALA A 87 13.09 -14.79 11.61
N ALA A 88 12.95 -14.77 12.94
CA ALA A 88 14.08 -14.69 13.87
C ALA A 88 15.00 -15.93 13.78
N GLU A 89 14.43 -17.14 13.70
CA GLU A 89 15.17 -18.39 13.48
C GLU A 89 15.89 -18.41 12.12
N GLY A 90 15.31 -17.73 11.12
CA GLY A 90 15.93 -17.47 9.82
C GLY A 90 17.01 -16.38 9.82
N GLY A 91 17.35 -15.82 10.98
CA GLY A 91 18.40 -14.81 11.15
C GLY A 91 17.97 -13.37 10.81
N ALA A 92 16.69 -13.12 10.54
CA ALA A 92 16.21 -11.75 10.35
C ALA A 92 16.30 -10.95 11.65
N LYS A 93 16.40 -9.63 11.53
CA LYS A 93 16.25 -8.69 12.66
C LYS A 93 14.85 -8.10 12.75
N THR A 94 14.05 -8.33 11.71
CA THR A 94 12.83 -7.58 11.42
C THR A 94 11.84 -8.45 10.65
N LEU A 95 10.55 -8.18 10.88
CA LEU A 95 9.44 -8.68 10.07
C LEU A 95 8.63 -7.50 9.56
N ARG A 96 8.51 -7.40 8.23
CA ARG A 96 7.73 -6.37 7.53
C ARG A 96 6.39 -6.95 7.09
N ILE A 97 5.31 -6.18 7.23
CA ILE A 97 4.00 -6.48 6.65
C ILE A 97 3.55 -5.29 5.80
N ARG A 98 3.10 -5.55 4.57
CA ARG A 98 2.38 -4.59 3.73
C ARG A 98 0.96 -5.11 3.53
N PHE A 99 -0.03 -4.28 3.77
CA PHE A 99 -1.43 -4.66 3.62
C PHE A 99 -2.25 -3.53 3.02
N THR A 100 -3.23 -3.91 2.20
CA THR A 100 -4.24 -3.03 1.62
C THR A 100 -5.61 -3.52 2.08
N LEU A 101 -6.32 -2.72 2.86
CA LEU A 101 -7.60 -3.10 3.47
C LEU A 101 -8.60 -1.95 3.42
N PRO A 102 -9.92 -2.25 3.40
CA PRO A 102 -10.93 -1.22 3.64
C PRO A 102 -10.68 -0.48 4.95
N PHE A 103 -10.91 0.83 4.99
CA PHE A 103 -10.54 1.71 6.11
C PHE A 103 -10.90 1.16 7.50
N ALA A 104 -12.15 0.73 7.70
CA ALA A 104 -12.61 0.21 8.98
C ALA A 104 -11.87 -1.08 9.40
N GLN A 105 -11.44 -1.89 8.44
CA GLN A 105 -10.63 -3.09 8.69
C GLN A 105 -9.16 -2.73 8.89
N SER A 106 -8.66 -1.72 8.18
CA SER A 106 -7.29 -1.21 8.28
C SER A 106 -7.00 -0.71 9.70
N ASP A 107 -7.87 0.12 10.28
CA ASP A 107 -7.68 0.67 11.63
C ASP A 107 -7.65 -0.44 12.69
N ALA A 108 -8.61 -1.39 12.62
CA ALA A 108 -8.65 -2.52 13.54
C ALA A 108 -7.43 -3.45 13.41
N PHE A 109 -6.93 -3.65 12.19
CA PHE A 109 -5.77 -4.48 11.94
C PHE A 109 -4.45 -3.79 12.35
N GLU A 110 -4.34 -2.49 12.10
CA GLU A 110 -3.23 -1.67 12.57
C GLU A 110 -3.15 -1.68 14.11
N ASP A 111 -4.26 -1.39 14.81
CA ASP A 111 -4.31 -1.46 16.27
C ASP A 111 -3.90 -2.84 16.80
N PHE A 112 -4.32 -3.89 16.11
CA PHE A 112 -3.90 -5.26 16.42
C PHE A 112 -2.39 -5.46 16.25
N LEU A 113 -1.79 -4.94 15.17
CA LEU A 113 -0.36 -5.01 14.90
C LEU A 113 0.48 -4.19 15.90
N HIS A 114 0.05 -2.98 16.26
CA HIS A 114 0.71 -2.14 17.27
C HIS A 114 0.83 -2.86 18.61
N ARG A 115 -0.25 -3.53 19.05
CA ARG A 115 -0.24 -4.35 20.28
C ARG A 115 0.71 -5.54 20.21
N ARG A 116 1.24 -5.88 19.03
CA ARG A 116 2.18 -6.97 18.78
C ARG A 116 3.59 -6.49 18.42
N GLY A 117 3.89 -5.22 18.67
CA GLY A 117 5.22 -4.64 18.52
C GLY A 117 5.56 -4.18 17.10
N PHE A 118 4.58 -4.17 16.20
CA PHE A 118 4.74 -3.52 14.90
C PHE A 118 4.55 -2.01 15.04
N TYR A 119 5.24 -1.25 14.21
CA TYR A 119 5.03 0.19 14.07
C TYR A 119 5.07 0.57 12.60
N THR A 120 4.39 1.66 12.27
CA THR A 120 4.27 2.13 10.89
C THR A 120 5.62 2.65 10.39
N ILE A 121 6.01 2.21 9.20
CA ILE A 121 7.22 2.67 8.51
C ILE A 121 6.86 3.20 7.12
N GLY A 122 7.64 4.17 6.65
CA GLY A 122 7.45 4.75 5.32
C GLY A 122 6.13 5.52 5.18
N MET A 123 5.66 5.61 3.95
CA MET A 123 4.46 6.35 3.57
C MET A 123 3.22 5.44 3.63
N THR A 124 2.09 6.02 4.05
CA THR A 124 0.77 5.37 3.98
C THR A 124 0.08 5.86 2.72
N ALA A 125 -0.32 4.93 1.85
CA ALA A 125 -1.15 5.25 0.71
C ALA A 125 -2.63 5.00 1.05
N VAL A 126 -3.50 5.93 0.64
CA VAL A 126 -4.95 5.82 0.82
C VAL A 126 -5.60 5.93 -0.55
N THR A 127 -6.30 4.88 -0.95
CA THR A 127 -6.96 4.79 -2.26
C THR A 127 -8.46 4.94 -2.07
N TYR A 128 -9.04 5.86 -2.82
CA TYR A 128 -10.48 6.13 -2.85
C TYR A 128 -11.04 5.72 -4.20
N ARG A 129 -12.14 4.96 -4.22
CA ARG A 129 -12.81 4.51 -5.45
C ARG A 129 -14.06 5.32 -5.72
N SER A 130 -14.24 5.76 -6.96
CA SER A 130 -15.32 6.62 -7.46
C SER A 130 -15.60 6.34 -8.95
N THR A 131 -16.45 7.12 -9.59
CA THR A 131 -16.53 7.24 -11.06
C THR A 131 -16.10 8.62 -11.57
N VAL A 132 -15.71 8.68 -12.84
CA VAL A 132 -15.38 9.94 -13.54
C VAL A 132 -16.53 10.96 -13.43
N GLY A 133 -17.79 10.52 -13.56
CA GLY A 133 -18.97 11.39 -13.47
C GLY A 133 -19.15 12.01 -12.09
N GLU A 134 -18.92 11.25 -11.02
CA GLU A 134 -18.96 11.77 -9.65
C GLU A 134 -17.85 12.79 -9.39
N VAL A 135 -16.63 12.47 -9.84
CA VAL A 135 -15.48 13.36 -9.74
C VAL A 135 -15.75 14.69 -10.46
N ARG A 136 -16.29 14.65 -11.69
CA ARG A 136 -16.69 15.87 -12.44
C ARG A 136 -17.72 16.71 -11.71
N ARG A 137 -18.65 16.08 -10.98
CA ARG A 137 -19.69 16.76 -10.20
C ARG A 137 -19.20 17.31 -8.86
N SER A 138 -17.96 17.01 -8.46
CA SER A 138 -17.40 17.51 -7.20
C SER A 138 -17.39 19.04 -7.17
N ALA A 139 -18.10 19.62 -6.21
CA ALA A 139 -18.10 21.06 -5.95
C ALA A 139 -16.73 21.60 -5.49
N TYR A 140 -15.77 20.71 -5.23
CA TYR A 140 -14.42 21.06 -4.81
C TYR A 140 -13.48 21.33 -5.99
N LEU A 141 -13.76 20.82 -7.20
CA LEU A 141 -12.95 21.08 -8.40
C LEU A 141 -12.72 22.59 -8.66
N PRO A 142 -13.77 23.44 -8.69
CA PRO A 142 -13.59 24.89 -8.85
C PRO A 142 -12.91 25.60 -7.66
N ARG A 143 -12.74 24.93 -6.52
CA ARG A 143 -11.99 25.45 -5.38
C ARG A 143 -10.50 25.17 -5.52
N LEU A 144 -10.12 24.04 -6.13
CA LEU A 144 -8.71 23.71 -6.40
C LEU A 144 -8.07 24.76 -7.30
N GLU A 145 -8.76 25.17 -8.36
CA GLU A 145 -8.31 26.24 -9.27
C GLU A 145 -8.02 27.55 -8.52
N ARG A 146 -8.83 27.88 -7.51
CA ARG A 146 -8.65 29.08 -6.69
C ARG A 146 -7.56 28.95 -5.63
N MET A 147 -7.23 27.71 -5.21
CA MET A 147 -6.15 27.42 -4.27
C MET A 147 -4.78 27.34 -4.95
N ALA A 148 -4.74 27.25 -6.28
CA ALA A 148 -3.52 27.22 -7.05
C ALA A 148 -2.70 28.50 -6.81
N GLY A 149 -1.42 28.35 -6.45
CA GLY A 149 -0.54 29.47 -6.17
C GLY A 149 -0.16 30.27 -7.41
N ASN A 150 -0.15 31.60 -7.30
CA ASN A 150 0.41 32.48 -8.34
C ASN A 150 1.92 32.22 -8.48
N GLY A 151 2.39 31.92 -9.69
CA GLY A 151 3.80 31.69 -10.00
C GLY A 151 4.23 30.22 -10.13
N LEU A 152 3.28 29.28 -10.06
CA LEU A 152 3.51 27.88 -10.39
C LEU A 152 3.42 27.64 -11.90
N GLN A 153 4.42 26.98 -12.47
CA GLN A 153 4.35 26.43 -13.82
C GLN A 153 3.95 24.96 -13.73
N ILE A 154 2.83 24.60 -14.37
CA ILE A 154 2.33 23.22 -14.40
C ILE A 154 2.41 22.73 -15.83
N LEU A 155 3.26 21.73 -16.05
CA LEU A 155 3.58 21.21 -17.38
C LEU A 155 3.13 19.75 -17.47
N PRO A 156 2.54 19.33 -18.60
CA PRO A 156 2.41 17.91 -18.92
C PRO A 156 3.77 17.23 -18.90
N LEU A 157 3.84 15.98 -18.44
CA LEU A 157 5.11 15.25 -18.42
C LEU A 157 5.73 15.10 -19.82
N ALA A 158 4.89 14.89 -20.84
CA ALA A 158 5.32 14.81 -22.24
C ALA A 158 5.90 16.13 -22.79
N ALA A 159 5.72 17.26 -22.09
CA ALA A 159 6.22 18.56 -22.49
C ALA A 159 7.48 18.99 -21.71
N LEU A 160 8.01 18.11 -20.85
CA LEU A 160 9.22 18.40 -20.08
C LEU A 160 10.46 18.30 -20.96
N THR A 161 11.43 19.18 -20.68
CA THR A 161 12.80 19.00 -21.16
C THR A 161 13.50 17.87 -20.40
N ASP A 162 14.55 17.29 -20.99
CA ASP A 162 15.36 16.24 -20.34
C ASP A 162 15.88 16.68 -18.96
N ALA A 163 16.29 17.95 -18.83
CA ALA A 163 16.74 18.51 -17.56
C ALA A 163 15.63 18.53 -16.49
N GLN A 164 14.40 18.86 -16.89
CA GLN A 164 13.24 18.86 -15.98
C GLN A 164 12.79 17.45 -15.62
N ALA A 165 12.84 16.51 -16.58
CA ALA A 165 12.55 15.10 -16.33
C ALA A 165 13.54 14.51 -15.32
N GLY A 166 14.84 14.82 -15.46
CA GLY A 166 15.88 14.35 -14.53
C GLY A 166 15.66 14.77 -13.07
N LEU A 167 15.01 15.92 -12.82
CA LEU A 167 14.66 16.36 -11.46
C LEU A 167 13.58 15.47 -10.81
N ILE A 168 12.69 14.87 -11.61
CA ILE A 168 11.67 13.94 -11.11
C ILE A 168 12.35 12.64 -10.68
N ASP A 169 13.27 12.12 -11.49
CA ASP A 169 14.02 10.91 -11.19
C ASP A 169 14.87 11.07 -9.92
N GLU A 170 15.56 12.20 -9.78
CA GLU A 170 16.34 12.52 -8.59
C GLU A 170 15.45 12.57 -7.33
N ALA A 171 14.30 13.24 -7.41
CA ALA A 171 13.35 13.33 -6.30
C ALA A 171 12.79 11.95 -5.91
N MET A 172 12.47 11.09 -6.88
CA MET A 172 12.00 9.73 -6.64
C MET A 172 13.04 8.87 -5.92
N ASN A 173 14.29 8.93 -6.38
CA ASN A 173 15.39 8.18 -5.78
C ASN A 173 15.68 8.63 -4.34
N THR A 174 15.49 9.92 -4.04
CA THR A 174 15.72 10.47 -2.71
C THR A 174 14.62 10.10 -1.71
N LEU A 175 13.38 9.94 -2.17
CA LEU A 175 12.22 9.70 -1.30
C LEU A 175 12.10 8.26 -0.79
N ASN A 176 12.96 7.31 -1.22
CA ASN A 176 12.83 5.88 -0.92
C ASN A 176 11.37 5.39 -1.06
N ASN A 177 10.66 5.92 -2.07
CA ASN A 177 9.23 5.75 -2.20
C ASN A 177 8.95 4.36 -2.82
N PRO A 178 8.23 3.45 -2.14
CA PRO A 178 7.87 2.13 -2.69
C PRO A 178 6.96 2.20 -3.93
N LEU A 179 6.48 3.39 -4.29
CA LEU A 179 5.81 3.65 -5.56
C LEU A 179 6.78 3.80 -6.75
N SER A 180 8.07 3.54 -6.55
CA SER A 180 9.00 3.27 -7.65
C SER A 180 8.45 2.20 -8.59
N GLY A 181 7.73 1.19 -8.07
CA GLY A 181 7.02 0.21 -8.90
C GLY A 181 5.84 0.77 -9.70
N LEU A 182 5.20 1.84 -9.24
CA LEU A 182 4.13 2.50 -9.99
C LEU A 182 4.73 3.22 -11.21
N LEU A 183 5.80 4.02 -11.06
CA LEU A 183 6.37 4.82 -12.16
C LEU A 183 6.96 4.01 -13.33
N LEU A 184 7.18 2.71 -13.15
CA LEU A 184 7.95 1.89 -14.10
C LEU A 184 7.15 1.26 -15.24
N ASP A 185 5.81 1.41 -15.26
CA ASP A 185 5.02 1.00 -16.44
C ASP A 185 4.52 2.23 -17.23
N GLU A 186 5.43 2.79 -18.02
CA GLU A 186 5.13 3.90 -18.94
C GLU A 186 3.95 3.60 -19.87
N ALA A 187 3.64 2.32 -20.15
CA ALA A 187 2.56 1.93 -21.05
C ALA A 187 1.17 2.29 -20.51
N THR A 188 1.05 2.55 -19.19
CA THR A 188 -0.22 2.91 -18.54
C THR A 188 -0.36 4.41 -18.26
N LEU A 189 0.72 5.19 -18.44
CA LEU A 189 0.71 6.63 -18.17
C LEU A 189 -0.05 7.39 -19.24
N LEU A 190 -0.93 8.29 -18.79
CA LEU A 190 -1.64 9.21 -19.66
C LEU A 190 -0.83 10.51 -19.83
N ASP A 191 -0.88 11.10 -21.02
CA ASP A 191 -0.26 12.39 -21.39
C ASP A 191 -0.72 13.58 -20.52
N VAL A 192 -1.77 13.37 -19.74
CA VAL A 192 -2.37 14.33 -18.81
C VAL A 192 -1.72 14.30 -17.42
N SER A 193 -0.73 13.45 -17.20
CA SER A 193 0.18 13.50 -16.04
C SER A 193 0.95 14.82 -16.05
N VAL A 194 1.19 15.42 -14.87
CA VAL A 194 1.77 16.76 -14.76
C VAL A 194 2.87 16.85 -13.71
N ALA A 195 3.80 17.77 -13.94
CA ALA A 195 4.77 18.24 -12.96
C ALA A 195 4.59 19.74 -12.70
N ALA A 196 4.82 20.13 -11.46
CA ALA A 196 4.76 21.52 -11.02
C ALA A 196 6.16 22.04 -10.70
N PHE A 197 6.45 23.26 -11.15
CA PHE A 197 7.73 23.94 -10.95
C PHE A 197 7.56 25.33 -10.35
N HIS A 198 8.50 25.70 -9.49
CA HIS A 198 8.75 27.07 -9.05
C HIS A 198 10.03 27.56 -9.72
N GLY A 199 9.90 28.27 -10.84
CA GLY A 199 11.05 28.55 -11.71
C GLY A 199 11.68 27.24 -12.20
N GLU A 200 12.96 27.02 -11.89
CA GLU A 200 13.69 25.81 -12.27
C GLU A 200 13.62 24.68 -11.23
N THR A 201 12.93 24.90 -10.10
CA THR A 201 12.84 23.90 -9.02
C THR A 201 11.57 23.07 -9.13
N LEU A 202 11.69 21.74 -9.08
CA LEU A 202 10.55 20.84 -8.99
C LEU A 202 9.82 21.01 -7.65
N ALA A 203 8.51 21.28 -7.73
CA ALA A 203 7.63 21.38 -6.57
C ALA A 203 6.86 20.07 -6.32
N GLY A 204 6.53 19.33 -7.37
CA GLY A 204 5.84 18.03 -7.27
C GLY A 204 5.52 17.41 -8.63
N CYS A 205 5.04 16.17 -8.59
CA CYS A 205 4.61 15.38 -9.74
C CYS A 205 3.37 14.57 -9.38
N LEU A 206 2.41 14.54 -10.31
CA LEU A 206 1.12 13.86 -10.18
C LEU A 206 0.84 13.10 -11.47
N LEU A 207 0.50 11.82 -11.32
CA LEU A 207 0.34 10.90 -12.43
C LEU A 207 -1.12 10.55 -12.64
N MET A 208 -1.47 10.43 -13.91
CA MET A 208 -2.75 9.94 -14.39
C MET A 208 -2.51 8.69 -15.23
N ARG A 209 -3.27 7.63 -14.98
CA ARG A 209 -3.08 6.33 -15.63
C ARG A 209 -4.37 5.64 -15.97
N GLU A 210 -4.32 4.71 -16.90
CA GLU A 210 -5.38 3.74 -17.13
C GLU A 210 -4.83 2.33 -16.92
N GLU A 211 -5.36 1.62 -15.93
CA GLU A 211 -4.93 0.25 -15.60
C GLU A 211 -6.15 -0.61 -15.27
N GLY A 212 -6.26 -1.79 -15.90
CA GLY A 212 -7.34 -2.73 -15.61
C GLY A 212 -8.74 -2.19 -15.91
N GLY A 213 -8.86 -1.19 -16.79
CA GLY A 213 -10.12 -0.51 -17.09
C GLY A 213 -10.56 0.47 -15.98
N GLU A 214 -9.66 0.90 -15.10
CA GLU A 214 -9.86 1.97 -14.13
C GLU A 214 -8.94 3.16 -14.43
N LEU A 215 -9.46 4.38 -14.27
CA LEU A 215 -8.67 5.61 -14.34
C LEU A 215 -8.05 5.88 -12.96
N GLU A 216 -6.73 6.04 -12.87
CA GLU A 216 -6.04 6.33 -11.62
C GLU A 216 -5.48 7.75 -11.61
N LEU A 217 -5.74 8.48 -10.53
CA LEU A 217 -5.05 9.71 -10.15
C LEU A 217 -4.17 9.43 -8.93
N SER A 218 -2.86 9.56 -9.06
CA SER A 218 -1.92 9.28 -7.97
C SER A 218 -0.95 10.44 -7.78
N ASP A 219 -0.87 10.96 -6.56
CA ASP A 219 0.22 11.88 -6.22
C ASP A 219 1.49 11.06 -6.03
N CYS A 220 2.50 11.31 -6.88
CA CYS A 220 3.71 10.51 -6.84
C CYS A 220 4.83 11.23 -6.08
N ILE A 221 4.85 12.56 -6.14
CA ILE A 221 5.85 13.39 -5.46
C ILE A 221 5.21 14.70 -5.01
N THR A 222 5.38 15.05 -3.74
CA THR A 222 5.27 16.43 -3.26
C THR A 222 6.55 16.82 -2.54
N VAL A 223 7.43 17.57 -3.23
CA VAL A 223 8.75 17.96 -2.71
C VAL A 223 8.58 18.91 -1.51
N ARG A 224 7.58 19.79 -1.59
CA ARG A 224 7.11 20.60 -0.48
C ARG A 224 5.68 20.18 -0.19
N ARG A 225 5.34 19.91 1.08
CA ARG A 225 3.98 19.55 1.54
C ARG A 225 3.03 20.74 1.42
N ASP A 226 2.90 21.27 0.21
CA ASP A 226 2.18 22.48 -0.13
C ASP A 226 0.84 22.12 -0.76
N LEU A 227 -0.23 22.43 -0.03
CA LEU A 227 -1.61 22.19 -0.46
C LEU A 227 -1.97 22.94 -1.74
N GLY A 228 -1.40 24.14 -1.97
CA GLY A 228 -1.64 24.93 -3.18
C GLY A 228 -1.02 24.28 -4.41
N VAL A 229 0.19 23.73 -4.30
CA VAL A 229 0.87 23.01 -5.39
C VAL A 229 0.08 21.76 -5.78
N MET A 230 -0.31 20.94 -4.79
CA MET A 230 -1.12 19.74 -5.06
C MET A 230 -2.48 20.07 -5.67
N ALA A 231 -3.15 21.10 -5.16
CA ALA A 231 -4.43 21.53 -5.69
C ALA A 231 -4.31 21.96 -7.15
N ALA A 232 -3.26 22.71 -7.49
CA ALA A 232 -3.03 23.18 -8.84
C ALA A 232 -2.73 22.02 -9.81
N MET A 233 -1.86 21.08 -9.41
CA MET A 233 -1.57 19.88 -10.21
C MET A 233 -2.80 19.02 -10.43
N ALA A 234 -3.54 18.70 -9.36
CA ALA A 234 -4.74 17.88 -9.44
C ALA A 234 -5.79 18.55 -10.33
N SER A 235 -6.01 19.85 -10.15
CA SER A 235 -6.92 20.62 -11.00
C SER A 235 -6.53 20.55 -12.46
N ARG A 236 -5.25 20.75 -12.80
CA ARG A 236 -4.78 20.73 -14.18
C ARG A 236 -4.92 19.34 -14.80
N ALA A 237 -4.46 18.30 -14.11
CA ALA A 237 -4.53 16.92 -14.58
C ALA A 237 -5.97 16.49 -14.82
N LEU A 238 -6.88 16.78 -13.89
CA LEU A 238 -8.30 16.42 -13.99
C LEU A 238 -9.01 17.21 -15.11
N THR A 239 -8.75 18.51 -15.26
CA THR A 239 -9.32 19.30 -16.36
C THR A 239 -8.91 18.77 -17.73
N LEU A 240 -7.67 18.27 -17.86
CA LEU A 240 -7.17 17.67 -19.09
C LEU A 240 -7.74 16.25 -19.32
N ALA A 241 -7.78 15.44 -18.27
CA ALA A 241 -8.16 14.04 -18.37
C ALA A 241 -9.66 13.84 -18.52
N LEU A 242 -10.45 14.44 -17.61
CA LEU A 242 -11.85 14.08 -17.42
C LEU A 242 -12.65 14.12 -18.73
N PRO A 243 -12.58 15.15 -19.60
CA PRO A 243 -13.39 15.21 -20.83
C PRO A 243 -13.23 14.02 -21.78
N GLY A 244 -12.10 13.29 -21.73
CA GLY A 244 -11.83 12.15 -22.60
C GLY A 244 -12.50 10.84 -22.18
N PHE A 245 -13.08 10.75 -20.98
CA PHE A 245 -13.58 9.49 -20.41
C PHE A 245 -15.11 9.46 -20.22
N PRO A 246 -15.78 8.30 -20.31
CA PRO A 246 -17.19 8.14 -19.97
C PRO A 246 -17.49 8.47 -18.50
N GLU A 247 -18.71 8.89 -18.16
CA GLU A 247 -19.08 9.17 -16.77
C GLU A 247 -19.03 7.94 -15.86
N GLU A 248 -19.40 6.77 -16.39
CA GLU A 248 -19.43 5.50 -15.65
C GLU A 248 -18.04 4.86 -15.49
N GLN A 249 -17.01 5.45 -16.09
CA GLN A 249 -15.64 4.96 -16.01
C GLN A 249 -15.20 4.90 -14.53
N PRO A 250 -14.81 3.73 -14.00
CA PRO A 250 -14.27 3.62 -12.65
C PRO A 250 -13.02 4.48 -12.51
N MET A 251 -12.91 5.15 -11.37
CA MET A 251 -11.78 6.00 -11.04
C MET A 251 -11.27 5.69 -9.63
N ARG A 252 -9.96 5.61 -9.47
CA ARG A 252 -9.29 5.51 -8.18
C ARG A 252 -8.37 6.71 -7.96
N ILE A 253 -8.34 7.21 -6.73
CA ILE A 253 -7.50 8.34 -6.34
C ILE A 253 -6.64 7.89 -5.17
N THR A 254 -5.34 7.84 -5.37
CA THR A 254 -4.38 7.41 -4.35
C THR A 254 -3.65 8.62 -3.78
N ALA A 255 -3.74 8.78 -2.46
CA ALA A 255 -3.04 9.77 -1.67
C ALA A 255 -1.90 9.11 -0.89
N ILE A 256 -0.65 9.52 -1.11
CA ILE A 256 0.53 8.82 -0.57
C ILE A 256 1.03 9.44 0.75
N ASN A 257 0.48 10.57 1.16
CA ASN A 257 0.81 11.21 2.42
C ASN A 257 -0.40 11.91 3.06
N SER A 258 -0.27 12.32 4.32
CA SER A 258 -1.38 12.96 5.05
C SER A 258 -1.82 14.29 4.45
N THR A 259 -0.93 15.01 3.77
CA THR A 259 -1.24 16.28 3.10
C THR A 259 -2.12 16.03 1.88
N SER A 260 -1.75 15.07 1.03
CA SER A 260 -2.57 14.67 -0.12
C SER A 260 -3.86 13.98 0.32
N GLU A 261 -3.84 13.17 1.38
CA GLU A 261 -5.06 12.55 1.93
C GLU A 261 -6.05 13.63 2.37
N GLY A 262 -5.60 14.69 3.05
CA GLY A 262 -6.45 15.81 3.43
C GLY A 262 -7.12 16.48 2.22
N LEU A 263 -6.37 16.70 1.15
CA LEU A 263 -6.90 17.28 -0.10
C LEU A 263 -7.90 16.35 -0.79
N VAL A 264 -7.56 15.06 -0.91
CA VAL A 264 -8.42 14.06 -1.55
C VAL A 264 -9.71 13.87 -0.75
N ARG A 265 -9.66 13.86 0.58
CA ARG A 265 -10.87 13.83 1.43
C ARG A 265 -11.82 14.99 1.15
N HIS A 266 -11.30 16.20 0.94
CA HIS A 266 -12.14 17.33 0.55
C HIS A 266 -12.71 17.15 -0.87
N PHE A 267 -11.89 16.65 -1.79
CA PHE A 267 -12.25 16.41 -3.18
C PHE A 267 -13.42 15.43 -3.33
N ILE A 268 -13.41 14.34 -2.56
CA ILE A 268 -14.43 13.28 -2.60
C ILE A 268 -15.50 13.41 -1.49
N SER A 269 -15.45 14.47 -0.67
CA SER A 269 -16.30 14.62 0.53
C SER A 269 -17.82 14.56 0.29
N SER A 270 -18.25 14.63 -0.98
CA SER A 270 -19.65 14.55 -1.42
C SER A 270 -19.94 13.33 -2.30
N ILE A 271 -19.00 12.39 -2.39
CA ILE A 271 -19.06 11.22 -3.25
C ILE A 271 -19.04 9.95 -2.39
N SER A 272 -19.87 8.96 -2.74
CA SER A 272 -19.93 7.67 -2.05
C SER A 272 -18.75 6.80 -2.46
N THR A 273 -17.61 6.94 -1.78
CA THR A 273 -16.40 6.20 -2.14
C THR A 273 -16.11 5.04 -1.19
N ALA A 274 -15.83 3.85 -1.73
CA ALA A 274 -15.12 2.83 -0.98
C ALA A 274 -13.66 3.31 -0.78
N MET A 275 -13.17 3.21 0.47
CA MET A 275 -11.83 3.68 0.84
C MET A 275 -10.98 2.50 1.32
N GLU A 276 -9.81 2.35 0.70
CA GLU A 276 -8.79 1.36 1.03
C GLU A 276 -7.54 2.09 1.54
N ARG A 277 -6.86 1.49 2.51
CA ARG A 277 -5.61 1.99 3.07
C ARG A 277 -4.53 0.94 2.86
N GLU A 278 -3.49 1.35 2.16
CA GLU A 278 -2.25 0.62 2.06
C GLU A 278 -1.25 1.13 3.09
N LYS A 279 -0.77 0.22 3.94
CA LYS A 279 0.22 0.51 4.98
C LYS A 279 1.34 -0.50 4.97
N THR A 280 2.53 -0.03 5.32
CA THR A 280 3.66 -0.87 5.65
C THR A 280 4.01 -0.70 7.13
N MET A 281 4.13 -1.81 7.85
CA MET A 281 4.53 -1.82 9.25
C MET A 281 5.69 -2.79 9.46
N LEU A 282 6.55 -2.49 10.43
CA LEU A 282 7.75 -3.26 10.76
C LEU A 282 7.73 -3.63 12.23
N CYS A 283 8.16 -4.85 12.53
CA CYS A 283 8.45 -5.30 13.88
C CYS A 283 9.94 -5.60 13.99
N HIS A 284 10.64 -4.99 14.94
CA HIS A 284 12.00 -5.39 15.29
C HIS A 284 11.98 -6.57 16.25
N PHE A 285 12.87 -7.52 16.03
CA PHE A 285 13.17 -8.53 17.04
C PHE A 285 14.21 -7.93 17.98
N PRO A 286 14.00 -7.94 19.30
CA PRO A 286 15.05 -7.56 20.22
C PRO A 286 16.27 -8.45 19.96
N LYS A 287 17.44 -7.83 19.74
CA LYS A 287 18.71 -8.56 19.87
C LYS A 287 18.70 -9.15 21.27
N THR A 288 18.66 -10.47 21.38
CA THR A 288 18.63 -11.20 22.66
C THR A 288 17.46 -10.81 23.57
N ALA A 289 16.24 -11.23 23.23
CA ALA A 289 15.38 -11.77 24.28
C ALA A 289 15.62 -13.27 24.27
N GLU A 290 16.28 -13.78 25.31
CA GLU A 290 16.17 -15.19 25.67
C GLU A 290 14.69 -15.54 25.59
N ILE A 291 14.35 -16.42 24.65
CA ILE A 291 13.04 -17.05 24.56
C ILE A 291 12.78 -17.58 25.97
N LEU A 292 11.90 -16.93 26.75
CA LEU A 292 11.50 -17.42 28.06
C LEU A 292 11.08 -18.89 27.84
N PRO A 293 11.85 -19.87 28.35
CA PRO A 293 11.63 -21.26 28.02
C PRO A 293 10.53 -21.77 28.94
N GLN A 294 9.29 -21.39 28.67
CA GLN A 294 8.12 -21.92 29.37
C GLN A 294 6.85 -21.83 28.52
N GLU A 295 6.97 -22.26 27.26
CA GLU A 295 5.87 -22.87 26.48
C GLU A 295 6.44 -23.60 25.23
N ALA A 296 7.72 -23.98 25.27
CA ALA A 296 8.44 -24.65 24.17
C ALA A 296 8.22 -26.18 24.13
N SER A 297 7.11 -26.66 24.67
CA SER A 297 6.82 -28.11 24.75
C SER A 297 5.39 -28.41 24.35
N GLN A 298 5.00 -27.96 23.15
CA GLN A 298 3.89 -28.54 22.36
C GLN A 298 3.90 -27.92 20.96
N TYR A 299 4.90 -28.29 20.16
CA TYR A 299 4.90 -28.05 18.71
C TYR A 299 5.30 -29.37 18.04
N VAL A 300 4.36 -29.95 17.29
CA VAL A 300 4.57 -31.07 16.34
C VAL A 300 4.38 -30.50 14.94
#